data_AF-A0A7D5GQN2-F1
#
_entry.id   AF-A0A7D5GQN2-F1
#
_cell.length_a   1.000
_cell.length_b   1.000
_cell.length_c   1.000
_cell.angle_alpha   90.00
_cell.angle_beta   90.00
_cell.angle_gamma   90.00
#
_symmetry.space_group_name_H-M   'P 1'
#
loop_
_entity.id
_entity.type
_entity.pdbx_description
1 polymer ?
#
loop_
_entity_poly.entity_id
_entity_poly.type
_entity_poly.pdbx_seq_one_letter_code
_entity_poly.pdbx_strand_id
1 'polypeptide(L)'
;MTDLQLYTLVVPSNPQSGLMARLQQQLATSGILEQDGGVVEQLSSEPGDQTISGYYRAKYADKMATELEELAQASGVDELSLAGMSSSTSKDGYYSLESADVEQVAPQTPLVQRFDLTLRHKGTRNDYWRALEPSRRQLDHPFGNSTTPVEVGVPAVAAKAQWFNPEDQTRKLASPTTTRNAELGDVEIFDLDAGETAVGTENPTLLYEISYTSEEDVDCRVYDTLGNTAKLDANSDLQWKKTFSTQADFDDELVLDNGLLRLRLDEPNSTLTAEEWDDSNTTWSAVSLSKPSTVDLMDVDLMDVAMVRDRAQFTFDVDGSLFALNAILNRGFNDVQFTIPPNESGPIPTDLENWLDPIASASVVDPNASKTLISRTEVRR
;
A
#
# COMPACT_ATOMS: atom_id res chain seq x y z
N MET A 1 27.83 2.24 1.27
CA MET A 1 26.57 2.90 0.89
C MET A 1 25.50 2.35 1.80
N THR A 2 24.52 3.16 2.19
CA THR A 2 23.36 2.67 2.94
C THR A 2 22.40 2.01 1.96
N ASP A 3 21.74 0.94 2.40
CA ASP A 3 20.57 0.41 1.69
C ASP A 3 19.50 1.48 1.59
N LEU A 4 18.76 1.42 0.49
CA LEU A 4 17.66 2.33 0.20
C LEU A 4 16.35 1.65 0.56
N GLN A 5 15.38 2.44 0.96
CA GLN A 5 14.01 2.07 1.21
C GLN A 5 13.17 2.74 0.13
N LEU A 6 12.55 1.92 -0.71
CA LEU A 6 11.59 2.34 -1.73
C LEU A 6 10.21 1.95 -1.22
N TYR A 7 9.50 2.92 -0.65
CA TYR A 7 8.31 2.64 0.15
C TYR A 7 8.62 1.49 1.10
N THR A 8 7.79 0.44 1.15
CA THR A 8 7.99 -0.66 2.08
C THR A 8 9.08 -1.67 1.68
N LEU A 9 9.71 -1.51 0.51
CA LEU A 9 10.69 -2.46 -0.01
C LEU A 9 12.12 -1.98 0.24
N VAL A 10 12.98 -2.91 0.66
CA VAL A 10 14.41 -2.63 0.84
C VAL A 10 15.11 -2.86 -0.49
N VAL A 11 15.77 -1.84 -1.01
CA VAL A 11 16.62 -1.90 -2.21
C VAL A 11 18.09 -1.93 -1.75
N PRO A 12 18.76 -3.09 -1.84
CA PRO A 12 20.13 -3.24 -1.38
C PRO A 12 21.06 -2.33 -2.15
N SER A 13 21.94 -1.64 -1.43
CA SER A 13 22.90 -0.71 -2.02
C SER A 13 24.07 -1.40 -2.71
N ASN A 14 24.14 -2.74 -2.65
CA ASN A 14 25.29 -3.54 -3.07
C ASN A 14 25.68 -3.28 -4.53
N PRO A 15 26.76 -2.54 -4.78
CA PRO A 15 27.31 -2.39 -6.11
C PRO A 15 28.40 -3.45 -6.28
N GLN A 16 28.14 -4.50 -7.06
CA GLN A 16 29.22 -5.31 -7.60
C GLN A 16 29.18 -5.34 -9.13
N SER A 17 30.04 -4.47 -9.69
CA SER A 17 30.92 -4.73 -10.85
C SER A 17 30.33 -5.09 -12.22
N GLY A 18 29.10 -4.68 -12.56
CA GLY A 18 28.64 -4.73 -13.96
C GLY A 18 29.23 -3.62 -14.84
N LEU A 19 29.43 -2.43 -14.27
CA LEU A 19 29.86 -1.24 -15.02
C LEU A 19 31.34 -1.30 -15.44
N MET A 20 32.22 -1.84 -14.58
CA MET A 20 33.64 -2.04 -14.92
C MET A 20 33.85 -3.14 -15.96
N ALA A 21 33.08 -4.24 -15.90
CA ALA A 21 33.13 -5.31 -16.90
C ALA A 21 32.58 -4.84 -18.25
N ARG A 22 31.45 -4.09 -18.28
CA ARG A 22 30.91 -3.49 -19.51
C ARG A 22 31.80 -2.38 -20.08
N LEU A 23 32.43 -1.55 -19.24
CA LEU A 23 33.41 -0.55 -19.70
C LEU A 23 34.70 -1.20 -20.23
N GLN A 24 35.22 -2.25 -19.59
CA GLN A 24 36.37 -2.99 -20.11
C GLN A 24 36.03 -3.77 -21.38
N GLN A 25 34.81 -4.32 -21.49
CA GLN A 25 34.35 -5.01 -22.68
C GLN A 25 34.05 -4.00 -23.82
N GLN A 26 33.49 -2.82 -23.54
CA GLN A 26 33.35 -1.73 -24.51
C GLN A 26 34.70 -1.14 -24.95
N LEU A 27 35.67 -0.96 -24.04
CA LEU A 27 37.04 -0.55 -24.42
C LEU A 27 37.77 -1.64 -25.22
N ALA A 28 37.57 -2.92 -24.88
CA ALA A 28 38.13 -4.03 -25.65
C ALA A 28 37.48 -4.17 -27.03
N THR A 29 36.20 -3.83 -27.17
CA THR A 29 35.48 -3.88 -28.45
C THR A 29 35.78 -2.65 -29.32
N SER A 30 35.89 -1.45 -28.72
CA SER A 30 36.34 -0.23 -29.39
C SER A 30 37.83 -0.25 -29.77
N GLY A 31 38.65 -1.05 -29.10
CA GLY A 31 40.06 -1.26 -29.49
C GLY A 31 40.26 -2.21 -30.68
N ILE A 32 39.22 -2.92 -31.13
CA ILE A 32 39.29 -3.92 -32.22
C ILE A 32 38.58 -3.44 -33.50
N LEU A 33 37.75 -2.39 -33.44
CA LEU A 33 36.96 -1.90 -34.58
C LEU A 33 37.45 -0.52 -35.05
N GLU A 34 38.66 -0.47 -35.61
CA GLU A 34 38.99 0.52 -36.65
C GLU A 34 38.42 0.05 -38.00
N GLN A 35 37.08 -0.01 -38.15
CA GLN A 35 36.41 0.19 -39.44
C GLN A 35 34.89 0.12 -39.29
N ASP A 36 34.25 1.15 -39.84
CA ASP A 36 32.82 1.32 -40.12
C ASP A 36 31.87 1.60 -38.95
N GLY A 37 31.29 2.81 -39.00
CA GLY A 37 30.42 3.37 -37.98
C GLY A 37 29.05 2.71 -37.93
N GLY A 38 28.83 1.93 -36.88
CA GLY A 38 27.50 1.66 -36.36
C GLY A 38 27.00 2.89 -35.61
N VAL A 39 25.95 3.53 -36.12
CA VAL A 39 25.19 4.52 -35.37
C VAL A 39 24.59 3.81 -34.17
N VAL A 40 25.18 4.02 -33.00
CA VAL A 40 24.59 3.62 -31.73
C VAL A 40 23.46 4.61 -31.47
N GLU A 41 22.21 4.15 -31.59
CA GLU A 41 21.09 4.84 -30.94
C GLU A 41 21.34 4.78 -29.44
N GLN A 42 21.83 5.89 -28.91
CA GLN A 42 21.82 6.15 -27.49
C GLN A 42 20.34 6.23 -27.11
N LEU A 43 19.80 5.17 -26.49
CA LEU A 43 18.54 5.27 -25.75
C LEU A 43 18.78 6.36 -24.68
N SER A 44 18.37 7.57 -25.00
CA SER A 44 18.50 8.72 -24.13
C SER A 44 17.43 8.53 -23.05
N SER A 45 17.84 8.13 -21.85
CA SER A 45 17.06 8.33 -20.63
C SER A 45 16.60 9.79 -20.58
N GLU A 46 15.32 10.05 -20.34
CA GLU A 46 14.83 11.42 -20.26
C GLU A 46 15.54 12.14 -19.08
N PRO A 47 15.76 13.47 -19.17
CA PRO A 47 16.40 14.21 -18.08
C PRO A 47 15.57 14.12 -16.79
N GLY A 48 15.94 13.23 -15.87
CA GLY A 48 15.24 13.03 -14.61
C GLY A 48 15.04 11.57 -14.21
N ASP A 49 15.23 10.63 -15.14
CA ASP A 49 15.12 9.21 -14.85
C ASP A 49 16.35 8.69 -14.11
N GLN A 50 16.12 7.96 -13.02
CA GLN A 50 17.15 7.28 -12.24
C GLN A 50 16.99 5.78 -12.42
N THR A 51 18.02 5.13 -12.98
CA THR A 51 18.10 3.68 -13.01
C THR A 51 18.87 3.17 -11.79
N ILE A 52 18.28 2.23 -11.05
CA ILE A 52 18.90 1.53 -9.93
C ILE A 52 18.99 0.05 -10.25
N SER A 53 20.21 -0.46 -10.37
CA SER A 53 20.47 -1.87 -10.62
C SER A 53 21.11 -2.52 -9.39
N GLY A 54 20.71 -3.75 -9.07
CA GLY A 54 21.22 -4.46 -7.92
C GLY A 54 20.96 -5.96 -7.92
N TYR A 55 21.25 -6.58 -6.78
CA TYR A 55 20.99 -8.01 -6.56
C TYR A 55 20.36 -8.22 -5.18
N TYR A 56 19.28 -8.99 -5.14
CA TYR A 56 18.82 -9.62 -3.91
C TYR A 56 19.63 -10.89 -3.69
N ARG A 57 20.24 -11.02 -2.50
CA ARG A 57 21.06 -12.18 -2.09
C ARG A 57 20.64 -12.64 -0.70
N ALA A 58 19.45 -13.22 -0.61
CA ALA A 58 18.82 -13.59 0.65
C ALA A 58 17.98 -14.86 0.48
N LYS A 59 17.59 -15.46 1.61
CA LYS A 59 16.68 -16.62 1.66
C LYS A 59 15.37 -16.34 0.91
N TYR A 60 14.86 -15.12 1.00
CA TYR A 60 13.62 -14.65 0.38
C TYR A 60 13.88 -13.76 -0.86
N ALA A 61 15.02 -13.92 -1.55
CA ALA A 61 15.37 -13.08 -2.70
C ALA A 61 14.33 -13.13 -3.83
N ASP A 62 13.78 -14.30 -4.11
CA ASP A 62 12.71 -14.51 -5.09
C ASP A 62 11.45 -13.71 -4.72
N LYS A 63 11.01 -13.86 -3.47
CA LYS A 63 9.87 -13.11 -2.91
C LYS A 63 10.07 -11.60 -3.02
N MET A 64 11.21 -11.09 -2.58
CA MET A 64 11.52 -9.64 -2.65
C MET A 64 11.58 -9.11 -4.08
N ALA A 65 12.01 -9.94 -5.02
CA ALA A 65 12.01 -9.61 -6.44
C ALA A 65 10.58 -9.52 -6.99
N THR A 66 9.73 -10.51 -6.71
CA THR A 66 8.32 -10.49 -7.11
C THR A 66 7.58 -9.29 -6.50
N GLU A 67 7.81 -8.98 -5.22
CA GLU A 67 7.25 -7.78 -4.56
C GLU A 67 7.63 -6.49 -5.30
N LEU A 68 8.88 -6.39 -5.79
CA LEU A 68 9.35 -5.22 -6.53
C LEU A 68 8.72 -5.12 -7.92
N GLU A 69 8.57 -6.25 -8.61
CA GLU A 69 7.90 -6.32 -9.92
C GLU A 69 6.40 -5.99 -9.81
N GLU A 70 5.72 -6.52 -8.79
CA GLU A 70 4.32 -6.18 -8.51
C GLU A 70 4.15 -4.70 -8.18
N LEU A 71 5.03 -4.11 -7.36
CA LEU A 71 5.00 -2.68 -7.05
C LEU A 71 5.14 -1.82 -8.31
N ALA A 72 5.83 -2.30 -9.34
CA ALA A 72 5.97 -1.60 -10.62
C ALA A 72 4.73 -1.59 -11.49
N GLN A 73 3.89 -2.59 -11.32
CA GLN A 73 2.66 -2.77 -12.09
C GLN A 73 1.44 -2.28 -11.31
N ALA A 74 1.60 -1.96 -10.02
CA ALA A 74 0.55 -1.50 -9.14
C ALA A 74 0.00 -0.14 -9.59
N SER A 75 -1.30 -0.08 -9.86
CA SER A 75 -1.99 1.16 -10.22
C SER A 75 -2.48 1.97 -9.02
N GLY A 76 -2.53 1.37 -7.82
CA GLY A 76 -2.99 2.03 -6.59
C GLY A 76 -1.89 2.85 -5.89
N VAL A 77 -0.69 2.91 -6.48
CA VAL A 77 0.51 3.41 -5.82
C VAL A 77 1.35 4.23 -6.81
N ASP A 78 1.06 5.52 -6.93
CA ASP A 78 1.69 6.39 -7.95
C ASP A 78 3.01 7.03 -7.48
N GLU A 79 2.99 7.76 -6.36
CA GLU A 79 4.18 8.47 -5.87
C GLU A 79 4.77 7.84 -4.62
N LEU A 80 5.93 7.22 -4.79
CA LEU A 80 6.68 6.50 -3.77
C LEU A 80 7.75 7.37 -3.12
N SER A 81 7.97 7.15 -1.83
CA SER A 81 9.16 7.66 -1.15
C SER A 81 10.36 6.77 -1.46
N LEU A 82 11.51 7.39 -1.76
CA LEU A 82 12.82 6.73 -1.78
C LEU A 82 13.71 7.43 -0.77
N ALA A 83 14.32 6.69 0.15
CA ALA A 83 15.27 7.25 1.11
C ALA A 83 16.32 6.24 1.56
N GLY A 84 17.48 6.71 2.04
CA GLY A 84 18.44 5.83 2.70
C GLY A 84 17.98 5.37 4.09
N MET A 85 18.02 4.07 4.35
CA MET A 85 17.56 3.47 5.61
C MET A 85 18.35 3.95 6.84
N SER A 86 19.68 4.07 6.73
CA SER A 86 20.55 4.40 7.87
C SER A 86 21.04 5.84 7.88
N SER A 87 20.93 6.55 6.75
CA SER A 87 21.38 7.93 6.61
C SER A 87 20.73 8.56 5.39
N SER A 88 20.45 9.87 5.45
CA SER A 88 19.96 10.62 4.30
C SER A 88 20.93 10.51 3.12
N THR A 89 20.40 10.31 1.92
CA THR A 89 21.17 10.26 0.68
C THR A 89 20.81 11.39 -0.26
N SER A 90 21.65 11.66 -1.25
CA SER A 90 21.32 12.60 -2.32
C SER A 90 20.19 12.13 -3.24
N LYS A 91 19.72 10.88 -3.06
CA LYS A 91 18.60 10.28 -3.80
C LYS A 91 17.29 10.33 -3.01
N ASP A 92 17.27 10.97 -1.85
CA ASP A 92 16.06 11.02 -1.02
C ASP A 92 15.00 11.94 -1.66
N GLY A 93 13.82 11.40 -1.95
CA GLY A 93 12.81 12.12 -2.70
C GLY A 93 11.54 11.31 -2.95
N TYR A 94 10.62 11.93 -3.69
CA TYR A 94 9.45 11.28 -4.26
C TYR A 94 9.71 10.89 -5.71
N TYR A 95 9.29 9.68 -6.06
CA TYR A 95 9.52 9.08 -7.36
C TYR A 95 8.24 8.39 -7.85
N SER A 96 7.99 8.41 -9.15
CA SER A 96 7.08 7.44 -9.77
C SER A 96 7.89 6.27 -10.30
N LEU A 97 7.37 5.05 -10.14
CA LEU A 97 7.97 3.88 -10.75
C LEU A 97 7.57 3.79 -12.21
N GLU A 98 8.54 3.59 -13.11
CA GLU A 98 8.27 3.43 -14.54
C GLU A 98 8.40 1.97 -14.97
N SER A 99 9.39 1.25 -14.44
CA SER A 99 9.55 -0.19 -14.67
C SER A 99 10.41 -0.84 -13.58
N ALA A 100 10.17 -2.13 -13.34
CA ALA A 100 11.08 -3.00 -12.62
C ALA A 100 11.25 -4.29 -13.43
N ASP A 101 12.48 -4.57 -13.82
CA ASP A 101 12.85 -5.81 -14.51
C ASP A 101 13.62 -6.69 -13.53
N VAL A 102 13.17 -7.94 -13.36
CA VAL A 102 13.84 -8.91 -12.49
C VAL A 102 14.28 -10.12 -13.32
N GLU A 103 15.54 -10.50 -13.16
CA GLU A 103 16.14 -11.66 -13.82
C GLU A 103 16.75 -12.62 -12.80
N GLN A 104 16.44 -13.91 -12.94
CA GLN A 104 17.16 -14.96 -12.23
C GLN A 104 18.60 -15.04 -12.76
N VAL A 105 19.59 -14.90 -11.88
CA VAL A 105 21.01 -14.96 -12.27
C VAL A 105 21.40 -16.37 -12.73
N ALA A 106 20.77 -17.39 -12.14
CA ALA A 106 20.93 -18.77 -12.54
C ALA A 106 19.60 -19.53 -12.36
N PRO A 107 19.15 -20.33 -13.34
CA PRO A 107 17.88 -21.06 -13.25
C PRO A 107 17.79 -22.08 -12.10
N GLN A 108 18.92 -22.44 -11.50
CA GLN A 108 19.01 -23.45 -10.44
C GLN A 108 19.09 -22.87 -9.04
N THR A 109 19.04 -21.54 -8.86
CA THR A 109 19.19 -20.95 -7.52
C THR A 109 18.31 -19.69 -7.36
N PRO A 110 17.16 -19.80 -6.66
CA PRO A 110 16.28 -18.66 -6.39
C PRO A 110 16.84 -17.70 -5.32
N LEU A 111 18.00 -18.00 -4.75
CA LEU A 111 18.64 -17.19 -3.69
C LEU A 111 19.32 -15.92 -4.22
N VAL A 112 19.44 -15.78 -5.54
CA VAL A 112 20.06 -14.60 -6.18
C VAL A 112 19.22 -14.12 -7.35
N GLN A 113 18.57 -12.98 -7.15
CA GLN A 113 17.80 -12.28 -8.17
C GLN A 113 18.52 -10.99 -8.55
N ARG A 114 18.65 -10.69 -9.84
CA ARG A 114 19.09 -9.39 -10.32
C ARG A 114 17.87 -8.54 -10.60
N PHE A 115 17.92 -7.26 -10.26
CA PHE A 115 16.88 -6.32 -10.64
C PHE A 115 17.49 -5.08 -11.31
N ASP A 116 16.74 -4.51 -12.24
CA ASP A 116 16.97 -3.22 -12.86
C ASP A 116 15.68 -2.39 -12.72
N LEU A 117 15.74 -1.28 -11.97
CA LEU A 117 14.60 -0.43 -11.64
C LEU A 117 14.73 0.93 -12.33
N THR A 118 13.68 1.40 -12.99
CA THR A 118 13.64 2.75 -13.57
C THR A 118 12.64 3.61 -12.81
N LEU A 119 13.13 4.72 -12.27
CA LEU A 119 12.39 5.67 -11.45
C LEU A 119 12.39 7.05 -12.10
N ARG A 120 11.24 7.73 -12.12
CA ARG A 120 11.17 9.15 -12.51
C ARG A 120 11.08 10.03 -11.27
N HIS A 121 12.05 10.92 -11.08
CA HIS A 121 12.07 11.83 -9.93
C HIS A 121 10.94 12.87 -10.03
N LYS A 122 10.05 12.90 -9.04
CA LYS A 122 8.96 13.88 -8.95
C LYS A 122 9.38 15.13 -8.21
N GLY A 123 10.10 14.98 -7.09
CA GLY A 123 10.54 16.11 -6.28
C GLY A 123 10.86 15.71 -4.85
N THR A 124 11.02 16.69 -3.97
CA THR A 124 11.31 16.46 -2.55
C THR A 124 10.19 16.96 -1.65
N ARG A 125 10.30 16.72 -0.34
CA ARG A 125 9.43 17.35 0.69
C ARG A 125 9.41 18.88 0.65
N ASN A 126 10.42 19.52 0.06
CA ASN A 126 10.41 20.98 -0.13
C ASN A 126 9.64 21.42 -1.38
N ASP A 127 9.43 20.52 -2.33
CA ASP A 127 8.73 20.79 -3.58
C ASP A 127 7.25 20.39 -3.51
N TYR A 128 6.93 19.35 -2.70
CA TYR A 128 5.59 18.81 -2.55
C TYR A 128 5.17 18.61 -1.08
N TRP A 129 3.86 18.66 -0.84
CA TRP A 129 3.18 18.16 0.35
C TRP A 129 2.61 16.77 0.06
N ARG A 130 2.58 15.88 1.06
CA ARG A 130 1.69 14.72 0.99
C ARG A 130 0.27 15.23 1.17
N ALA A 131 -0.62 14.74 0.34
CA ALA A 131 -2.02 15.13 0.31
C ALA A 131 -2.89 13.88 0.45
N LEU A 132 -3.98 14.02 1.20
CA LEU A 132 -5.05 13.05 1.27
C LEU A 132 -6.31 13.70 0.69
N GLU A 133 -6.74 13.21 -0.46
CA GLU A 133 -7.87 13.75 -1.22
C GLU A 133 -9.10 12.86 -1.01
N PRO A 134 -10.10 13.30 -0.22
CA PRO A 134 -11.34 12.56 -0.04
C PRO A 134 -12.27 12.74 -1.23
N SER A 135 -13.13 11.75 -1.47
CA SER A 135 -14.19 11.79 -2.47
C SER A 135 -15.42 11.07 -1.93
N ARG A 136 -16.10 11.72 -0.97
CA ARG A 136 -17.12 11.07 -0.12
C ARG A 136 -18.17 10.34 -0.97
N ARG A 137 -18.49 9.11 -0.58
CA ARG A 137 -19.56 8.31 -1.20
C ARG A 137 -20.44 7.69 -0.14
N GLN A 138 -21.75 7.74 -0.35
CA GLN A 138 -22.70 7.01 0.49
C GLN A 138 -22.72 5.53 0.10
N LEU A 139 -22.67 4.66 1.10
CA LEU A 139 -22.81 3.21 0.99
C LEU A 139 -24.22 2.79 1.41
N ASP A 140 -24.62 1.60 0.97
CA ASP A 140 -25.88 0.96 1.37
C ASP A 140 -25.59 -0.41 1.97
N HIS A 141 -25.82 -0.57 3.27
CA HIS A 141 -25.63 -1.81 4.01
C HIS A 141 -26.45 -1.81 5.32
N PRO A 142 -26.77 -2.99 5.89
CA PRO A 142 -27.61 -3.09 7.08
C PRO A 142 -26.87 -2.90 8.41
N PHE A 143 -25.52 -2.95 8.43
CA PHE A 143 -24.69 -2.90 9.64
C PHE A 143 -24.76 -1.58 10.45
N GLY A 144 -25.46 -0.56 9.94
CA GLY A 144 -25.62 0.71 10.64
C GLY A 144 -26.23 1.79 9.77
N ASN A 145 -26.26 3.02 10.29
CA ASN A 145 -26.79 4.20 9.59
C ASN A 145 -26.03 5.49 9.95
N SER A 146 -24.80 5.37 10.46
CA SER A 146 -24.00 6.53 10.87
C SER A 146 -23.49 7.29 9.65
N THR A 147 -23.80 8.57 9.56
CA THR A 147 -23.30 9.45 8.47
C THR A 147 -22.21 10.41 8.94
N THR A 148 -21.94 10.47 10.24
CA THR A 148 -21.01 11.42 10.87
C THR A 148 -20.42 10.83 12.15
N PRO A 149 -19.15 11.11 12.51
CA PRO A 149 -18.17 11.85 11.71
C PRO A 149 -17.68 11.04 10.51
N VAL A 150 -17.25 11.72 9.44
CA VAL A 150 -16.58 11.07 8.31
C VAL A 150 -15.07 11.19 8.52
N GLU A 151 -14.42 10.08 8.85
CA GLU A 151 -13.05 10.07 9.34
C GLU A 151 -12.02 9.70 8.27
N VAL A 152 -10.81 10.24 8.40
CA VAL A 152 -9.63 9.82 7.64
C VAL A 152 -8.40 9.72 8.55
N GLY A 153 -7.59 8.68 8.37
CA GLY A 153 -6.37 8.47 9.15
C GLY A 153 -5.12 9.05 8.47
N VAL A 154 -4.22 9.65 9.24
CA VAL A 154 -2.87 10.09 8.83
C VAL A 154 -1.86 9.59 9.87
N PRO A 155 -0.63 9.20 9.51
CA PRO A 155 0.38 8.82 10.48
C PRO A 155 0.61 9.94 11.53
N ALA A 156 0.59 9.63 12.82
CA ALA A 156 0.73 10.62 13.89
C ALA A 156 2.13 11.28 13.92
N VAL A 157 3.12 10.62 13.33
CA VAL A 157 4.47 11.17 13.13
C VAL A 157 4.52 12.27 12.05
N ALA A 158 3.44 12.43 11.28
CA ALA A 158 3.31 13.51 10.33
C ALA A 158 3.24 14.87 11.04
N ALA A 159 3.74 15.90 10.37
CA ALA A 159 3.80 17.26 10.86
C ALA A 159 3.04 18.21 9.93
N LYS A 160 2.68 19.38 10.48
CA LYS A 160 2.09 20.50 9.73
C LYS A 160 0.79 20.14 9.00
N ALA A 161 -0.05 19.29 9.62
CA ALA A 161 -1.37 18.93 9.09
C ALA A 161 -2.23 20.18 8.84
N GLN A 162 -2.76 20.32 7.62
CA GLN A 162 -3.53 21.48 7.18
C GLN A 162 -4.69 21.05 6.28
N TRP A 163 -5.87 21.59 6.53
CA TRP A 163 -6.97 21.54 5.57
C TRP A 163 -6.69 22.51 4.42
N PHE A 164 -6.95 22.05 3.21
CA PHE A 164 -6.76 22.78 1.96
C PHE A 164 -8.00 22.67 1.09
N ASN A 165 -8.45 23.80 0.56
CA ASN A 165 -9.47 23.83 -0.48
C ASN A 165 -8.77 23.99 -1.85
N PRO A 166 -8.86 23.00 -2.75
CA PRO A 166 -8.22 23.07 -4.06
C PRO A 166 -8.83 24.15 -4.98
N GLU A 167 -10.07 24.58 -4.75
CA GLU A 167 -10.76 25.54 -5.63
C GLU A 167 -10.30 26.99 -5.42
N ASP A 168 -10.14 27.40 -4.16
CA ASP A 168 -9.82 28.79 -3.78
C ASP A 168 -8.46 28.94 -3.06
N GLN A 169 -7.76 27.82 -2.85
CA GLN A 169 -6.47 27.73 -2.17
C GLN A 169 -6.52 28.24 -0.70
N THR A 170 -7.70 28.21 -0.08
CA THR A 170 -7.87 28.48 1.34
C THR A 170 -7.25 27.37 2.17
N ARG A 171 -6.61 27.75 3.28
CA ARG A 171 -6.00 26.81 4.24
C ARG A 171 -6.32 27.14 5.66
N LYS A 172 -6.43 26.07 6.46
CA LYS A 172 -6.52 26.13 7.92
C LYS A 172 -5.67 25.04 8.52
N LEU A 173 -5.20 25.27 9.76
CA LEU A 173 -4.57 24.19 10.52
C LEU A 173 -5.62 23.10 10.77
N ALA A 174 -5.22 21.85 10.55
CA ALA A 174 -6.01 20.70 10.93
C ALA A 174 -5.63 20.29 12.35
N SER A 175 -6.58 19.72 13.09
CA SER A 175 -6.32 19.13 14.40
C SER A 175 -6.98 17.75 14.43
N PRO A 176 -6.26 16.72 14.92
CA PRO A 176 -6.82 15.39 15.01
C PRO A 176 -7.93 15.35 16.05
N THR A 177 -8.96 14.56 15.77
CA THR A 177 -10.05 14.26 16.70
C THR A 177 -9.61 13.26 17.75
N THR A 178 -8.85 12.24 17.34
CA THR A 178 -8.30 11.19 18.20
C THR A 178 -7.03 10.60 17.61
N THR A 179 -6.30 9.84 18.41
CA THR A 179 -5.15 9.03 17.99
C THR A 179 -5.45 7.57 18.28
N ARG A 180 -5.18 6.68 17.33
CA ARG A 180 -5.31 5.22 17.45
C ARG A 180 -3.93 4.59 17.31
N ASN A 181 -3.56 3.69 18.20
CA ASN A 181 -2.23 3.07 18.22
C ASN A 181 -2.27 1.78 17.41
N ALA A 182 -1.49 1.67 16.33
CA ALA A 182 -1.47 0.51 15.42
C ALA A 182 -0.15 -0.28 15.55
N GLU A 183 -0.06 -1.47 14.96
CA GLU A 183 1.08 -2.42 15.08
C GLU A 183 2.47 -1.77 14.92
N LEU A 184 2.61 -0.86 13.95
CA LEU A 184 3.91 -0.30 13.56
C LEU A 184 4.00 1.22 13.77
N GLY A 185 2.94 1.87 14.28
CA GLY A 185 2.91 3.30 14.54
C GLY A 185 1.51 3.82 14.86
N ASP A 186 1.44 5.05 15.35
CA ASP A 186 0.16 5.67 15.71
C ASP A 186 -0.48 6.38 14.49
N VAL A 187 -1.80 6.38 14.45
CA VAL A 187 -2.63 7.05 13.43
C VAL A 187 -3.43 8.16 14.08
N GLU A 188 -3.24 9.39 13.63
CA GLU A 188 -4.10 10.52 13.93
C GLU A 188 -5.32 10.51 13.02
N ILE A 189 -6.51 10.61 13.62
CA ILE A 189 -7.79 10.57 12.92
C ILE A 189 -8.33 11.99 12.79
N PHE A 190 -8.66 12.39 11.57
CA PHE A 190 -9.21 13.70 11.24
C PHE A 190 -10.66 13.56 10.76
N ASP A 191 -11.51 14.48 11.20
CA ASP A 191 -12.91 14.58 10.77
C ASP A 191 -13.03 15.49 9.54
N LEU A 192 -13.52 14.94 8.42
CA LEU A 192 -13.73 15.67 7.18
C LEU A 192 -14.80 16.75 7.30
N ASP A 193 -15.81 16.58 8.16
CA ASP A 193 -16.87 17.58 8.37
C ASP A 193 -16.30 18.84 9.05
N ALA A 194 -15.32 18.65 9.94
CA ALA A 194 -14.54 19.74 10.53
C ALA A 194 -13.66 20.44 9.48
N GLY A 195 -13.07 19.69 8.55
CA GLY A 195 -12.33 20.24 7.40
C GLY A 195 -13.21 21.08 6.49
N GLU A 196 -14.39 20.59 6.14
CA GLU A 196 -15.37 21.27 5.31
C GLU A 196 -15.79 22.60 5.94
N THR A 197 -16.06 22.60 7.24
CA THR A 197 -16.37 23.82 7.99
C THR A 197 -15.19 24.81 7.99
N ALA A 198 -13.95 24.31 8.04
CA ALA A 198 -12.75 25.13 8.15
C ALA A 198 -12.38 25.85 6.84
N VAL A 199 -12.51 25.16 5.70
CA VAL A 199 -12.08 25.67 4.39
C VAL A 199 -13.22 25.90 3.39
N GLY A 200 -14.46 25.53 3.75
CA GLY A 200 -15.67 25.85 2.99
C GLY A 200 -15.86 25.02 1.72
N THR A 201 -15.42 23.76 1.70
CA THR A 201 -15.62 22.81 0.58
C THR A 201 -16.02 21.43 1.08
N GLU A 202 -16.85 20.72 0.32
CA GLU A 202 -17.34 19.37 0.63
C GLU A 202 -16.20 18.34 0.70
N ASN A 203 -15.17 18.49 -0.15
CA ASN A 203 -14.02 17.60 -0.20
C ASN A 203 -12.72 18.35 0.16
N PRO A 204 -12.51 18.65 1.46
CA PRO A 204 -11.28 19.31 1.91
C PRO A 204 -10.10 18.34 1.79
N THR A 205 -9.03 18.74 1.12
CA THR A 205 -7.80 17.96 1.05
C THR A 205 -7.00 18.15 2.34
N LEU A 206 -6.49 17.07 2.92
CA LEU A 206 -5.60 17.13 4.09
C LEU A 206 -4.14 17.08 3.64
N LEU A 207 -3.43 18.19 3.82
CA LEU A 207 -1.99 18.31 3.55
C LEU A 207 -1.17 18.00 4.79
N TYR A 208 -0.08 17.25 4.65
CA TYR A 208 0.85 16.98 5.74
C TYR A 208 2.28 16.73 5.21
N GLU A 209 3.25 16.76 6.13
CA GLU A 209 4.65 16.47 5.87
C GLU A 209 5.09 15.29 6.73
N ILE A 210 5.73 14.30 6.15
CA ILE A 210 6.17 13.08 6.86
C ILE A 210 7.61 12.73 6.48
N SER A 211 8.30 11.93 7.29
CA SER A 211 9.59 11.36 6.89
C SER A 211 9.39 10.30 5.81
N TYR A 212 10.26 10.28 4.80
CA TYR A 212 10.20 9.30 3.72
C TYR A 212 10.19 7.85 4.21
N THR A 213 10.94 7.57 5.28
CA THR A 213 11.09 6.24 5.90
C THR A 213 9.94 5.86 6.82
N SER A 214 9.06 6.81 7.17
CA SER A 214 7.92 6.60 8.08
C SER A 214 6.59 6.61 7.34
N GLU A 215 6.61 6.72 6.01
CA GLU A 215 5.37 6.77 5.24
C GLU A 215 4.58 5.48 5.29
N GLU A 216 5.29 4.35 5.38
CA GLU A 216 4.68 3.04 5.32
C GLU A 216 4.10 2.56 6.63
N ASP A 217 4.54 3.10 7.77
CA ASP A 217 4.37 2.47 9.10
C ASP A 217 2.92 2.06 9.34
N VAL A 218 1.98 2.94 9.00
CA VAL A 218 0.54 2.75 9.23
C VAL A 218 -0.28 2.64 7.95
N ASP A 219 0.36 2.46 6.79
CA ASP A 219 -0.37 2.27 5.53
C ASP A 219 -1.04 0.88 5.50
N CYS A 220 -2.13 0.76 4.72
CA CYS A 220 -2.80 -0.52 4.49
C CYS A 220 -1.91 -1.46 3.67
N ARG A 221 -2.03 -2.76 3.94
CA ARG A 221 -1.19 -3.79 3.34
C ARG A 221 -2.00 -5.05 3.08
N VAL A 222 -1.73 -5.63 1.92
CA VAL A 222 -2.16 -6.98 1.57
C VAL A 222 -0.95 -7.91 1.62
N TYR A 223 -1.13 -9.06 2.25
CA TYR A 223 -0.11 -10.09 2.33
C TYR A 223 -0.63 -11.43 1.81
N ASP A 224 0.22 -12.10 1.06
CA ASP A 224 0.10 -13.53 0.76
C ASP A 224 0.98 -14.30 1.77
N THR A 225 0.36 -15.23 2.50
CA THR A 225 1.03 -15.98 3.58
C THR A 225 2.04 -17.00 3.07
N LEU A 226 1.93 -17.44 1.81
CA LEU A 226 2.72 -18.54 1.24
C LEU A 226 2.72 -19.80 2.14
N GLY A 227 1.57 -20.06 2.78
CA GLY A 227 1.36 -21.18 3.70
C GLY A 227 2.01 -21.01 5.08
N ASN A 228 2.55 -19.83 5.40
CA ASN A 228 3.21 -19.57 6.67
C ASN A 228 2.24 -18.97 7.69
N THR A 229 2.15 -19.57 8.88
CA THR A 229 1.23 -19.13 9.92
C THR A 229 1.59 -17.79 10.55
N ALA A 230 2.89 -17.46 10.61
CA ALA A 230 3.41 -16.24 11.23
C ALA A 230 3.98 -15.26 10.19
N LYS A 231 3.87 -13.95 10.45
CA LYS A 231 4.39 -12.89 9.58
C LYS A 231 5.92 -12.90 9.46
N LEU A 232 6.61 -13.20 10.56
CA LEU A 232 8.08 -13.21 10.64
C LEU A 232 8.60 -14.63 10.88
N ASP A 233 9.77 -14.94 10.31
CA ASP A 233 10.48 -16.18 10.59
C ASP A 233 11.30 -16.09 11.90
N ALA A 234 12.02 -17.17 12.24
CA ALA A 234 12.82 -17.24 13.47
C ALA A 234 13.97 -16.21 13.55
N ASN A 235 14.38 -15.61 12.43
CA ASN A 235 15.40 -14.56 12.37
C ASN A 235 14.79 -13.15 12.29
N SER A 236 13.47 -13.04 12.46
CA SER A 236 12.70 -11.79 12.27
C SER A 236 12.69 -11.28 10.83
N ASP A 237 12.97 -12.15 9.85
CA ASP A 237 12.78 -11.82 8.44
C ASP A 237 11.31 -11.94 8.07
N LEU A 238 10.78 -10.98 7.31
CA LEU A 238 9.41 -11.04 6.80
C LEU A 238 9.26 -12.22 5.83
N GLN A 239 8.45 -13.21 6.18
CA GLN A 239 8.22 -14.39 5.33
C GLN A 239 6.97 -14.29 4.47
N TRP A 240 5.94 -13.56 4.92
CA TRP A 240 4.79 -13.22 4.09
C TRP A 240 5.21 -12.33 2.92
N LYS A 241 4.61 -12.56 1.75
CA LYS A 241 4.83 -11.74 0.56
C LYS A 241 3.90 -10.53 0.63
N LYS A 242 4.43 -9.34 0.39
CA LYS A 242 3.60 -8.13 0.20
C LYS A 242 3.00 -8.16 -1.20
N THR A 243 1.69 -8.03 -1.28
CA THR A 243 0.98 -7.99 -2.56
C THR A 243 0.64 -6.56 -2.90
N PHE A 244 0.97 -6.12 -4.12
CA PHE A 244 0.61 -4.79 -4.63
C PHE A 244 -0.29 -4.86 -5.87
N SER A 245 -0.36 -6.02 -6.52
CA SER A 245 -1.18 -6.24 -7.70
C SER A 245 -2.54 -6.80 -7.31
N THR A 246 -3.59 -6.29 -7.94
CA THR A 246 -4.94 -6.87 -7.87
C THR A 246 -5.10 -8.15 -8.69
N GLN A 247 -4.12 -8.45 -9.55
CA GLN A 247 -4.08 -9.63 -10.42
C GLN A 247 -3.13 -10.71 -9.89
N ALA A 248 -2.71 -10.60 -8.62
CA ALA A 248 -1.86 -11.62 -8.01
C ALA A 248 -2.68 -12.90 -7.79
N ASP A 249 -2.19 -14.01 -8.34
CA ASP A 249 -2.69 -15.34 -7.99
C ASP A 249 -2.13 -15.72 -6.61
N PHE A 250 -2.98 -16.27 -5.74
CA PHE A 250 -2.59 -16.81 -4.45
C PHE A 250 -3.24 -18.19 -4.25
N ASP A 251 -2.45 -19.13 -3.71
CA ASP A 251 -2.88 -20.51 -3.44
C ASP A 251 -3.19 -20.76 -1.95
N ASP A 252 -2.80 -19.81 -1.10
CA ASP A 252 -2.87 -19.87 0.36
C ASP A 252 -3.67 -18.68 0.94
N GLU A 253 -3.73 -18.60 2.27
CA GLU A 253 -4.43 -17.53 2.98
C GLU A 253 -3.92 -16.13 2.59
N LEU A 254 -4.85 -15.23 2.29
CA LEU A 254 -4.63 -13.82 2.04
C LEU A 254 -4.93 -13.01 3.31
N VAL A 255 -4.12 -11.99 3.59
CA VAL A 255 -4.27 -11.15 4.79
C VAL A 255 -4.40 -9.69 4.39
N LEU A 256 -5.51 -9.06 4.78
CA LEU A 256 -5.71 -7.60 4.69
C LEU A 256 -5.41 -6.97 6.05
N ASP A 257 -4.53 -5.97 6.11
CA ASP A 257 -4.00 -5.42 7.37
C ASP A 257 -3.86 -3.89 7.28
N ASN A 258 -4.50 -3.15 8.18
CA ASN A 258 -4.32 -1.69 8.32
C ASN A 258 -3.59 -1.27 9.60
N GLY A 259 -3.01 -2.24 10.31
CA GLY A 259 -2.31 -2.10 11.58
C GLY A 259 -3.21 -2.10 12.82
N LEU A 260 -4.52 -1.92 12.69
CA LEU A 260 -5.49 -1.95 13.79
C LEU A 260 -6.40 -3.18 13.72
N LEU A 261 -6.82 -3.52 12.52
CA LEU A 261 -7.62 -4.69 12.18
C LEU A 261 -6.87 -5.48 11.09
N ARG A 262 -6.81 -6.78 11.28
CA ARG A 262 -6.27 -7.74 10.32
C ARG A 262 -7.33 -8.78 10.01
N LEU A 263 -7.63 -8.95 8.73
CA LEU A 263 -8.50 -10.00 8.22
C LEU A 263 -7.63 -11.10 7.62
N ARG A 264 -7.90 -12.35 7.96
CA ARG A 264 -7.27 -13.51 7.34
C ARG A 264 -8.33 -14.29 6.57
N LEU A 265 -8.11 -14.41 5.27
CA LEU A 265 -9.04 -14.90 4.28
C LEU A 265 -8.47 -16.19 3.69
N ASP A 266 -9.07 -17.32 4.07
CA ASP A 266 -8.59 -18.65 3.71
C ASP A 266 -9.67 -19.32 2.85
N GLU A 267 -9.55 -19.16 1.53
CA GLU A 267 -10.44 -19.79 0.55
C GLU A 267 -10.37 -21.31 0.59
N PRO A 268 -9.17 -21.96 0.63
CA PRO A 268 -9.08 -23.41 0.67
C PRO A 268 -9.83 -24.06 1.85
N ASN A 269 -9.88 -23.40 3.01
CA ASN A 269 -10.62 -23.85 4.19
C ASN A 269 -11.98 -23.15 4.36
N SER A 270 -12.34 -22.26 3.43
CA SER A 270 -13.57 -21.46 3.42
C SER A 270 -13.79 -20.66 4.71
N THR A 271 -12.73 -20.12 5.31
CA THR A 271 -12.80 -19.38 6.57
C THR A 271 -12.37 -17.92 6.43
N LEU A 272 -13.05 -17.06 7.19
CA LEU A 272 -12.65 -15.69 7.46
C LEU A 272 -12.43 -15.56 8.96
N THR A 273 -11.26 -15.06 9.34
CA THR A 273 -10.95 -14.70 10.74
C THR A 273 -10.50 -13.24 10.81
N ALA A 274 -10.65 -12.64 11.98
CA ALA A 274 -10.24 -11.26 12.22
C ALA A 274 -9.47 -11.15 13.52
N GLU A 275 -8.49 -10.26 13.54
CA GLU A 275 -7.66 -9.95 14.70
C GLU A 275 -7.61 -8.42 14.87
N GLU A 276 -7.71 -7.95 16.10
CA GLU A 276 -7.50 -6.55 16.47
C GLU A 276 -6.15 -6.37 17.16
N TRP A 277 -5.50 -5.23 16.93
CA TRP A 277 -4.26 -4.89 17.59
C TRP A 277 -4.51 -4.46 19.05
N ASP A 278 -3.92 -5.20 19.99
CA ASP A 278 -3.86 -4.80 21.39
C ASP A 278 -2.51 -4.13 21.68
N ASP A 279 -2.52 -2.80 21.61
CA ASP A 279 -1.36 -1.96 21.91
C ASP A 279 -0.83 -2.13 23.34
N SER A 280 -1.69 -2.45 24.31
CA SER A 280 -1.26 -2.61 25.71
C SER A 280 -0.38 -3.85 25.88
N ASN A 281 -0.65 -4.89 25.10
CA ASN A 281 0.11 -6.14 25.12
C ASN A 281 1.07 -6.28 23.93
N THR A 282 1.03 -5.35 22.97
CA THR A 282 1.79 -5.39 21.70
C THR A 282 1.55 -6.69 20.93
N THR A 283 0.30 -7.14 20.87
CA THR A 283 -0.09 -8.42 20.27
C THR A 283 -1.41 -8.30 19.52
N TRP A 284 -1.58 -9.14 18.50
CA TRP A 284 -2.87 -9.35 17.84
C TRP A 284 -3.77 -10.23 18.71
N SER A 285 -5.02 -9.81 18.88
CA SER A 285 -6.06 -10.50 19.62
C SER A 285 -7.20 -10.89 18.69
N ALA A 286 -7.62 -12.15 18.72
CA ALA A 286 -8.70 -12.63 17.85
C ALA A 286 -10.04 -11.94 18.17
N VAL A 287 -10.71 -11.44 17.13
CA VAL A 287 -12.10 -11.01 17.19
C VAL A 287 -12.97 -12.26 17.08
N SER A 288 -13.97 -12.37 17.96
CA SER A 288 -14.83 -13.55 18.01
C SER A 288 -15.86 -13.54 16.87
N LEU A 289 -15.49 -14.13 15.74
CA LEU A 289 -16.39 -14.37 14.62
C LEU A 289 -17.03 -15.76 14.73
N SER A 290 -18.35 -15.80 14.96
CA SER A 290 -19.09 -17.06 15.06
C SER A 290 -19.56 -17.53 13.69
N LYS A 291 -18.68 -18.18 12.92
CA LYS A 291 -19.01 -18.68 11.57
C LYS A 291 -20.24 -19.61 11.63
N PRO A 292 -21.34 -19.28 10.94
CA PRO A 292 -22.50 -20.15 10.83
C PRO A 292 -22.21 -21.32 9.89
N SER A 293 -22.86 -22.47 10.09
CA SER A 293 -22.65 -23.66 9.25
C SER A 293 -23.24 -23.54 7.83
N THR A 294 -23.98 -22.47 7.58
CA THR A 294 -24.70 -22.17 6.34
C THR A 294 -23.90 -21.25 5.42
N VAL A 295 -22.78 -20.69 5.90
CA VAL A 295 -21.98 -19.71 5.16
C VAL A 295 -20.54 -20.18 5.03
N ASP A 296 -20.02 -20.17 3.80
CA ASP A 296 -18.63 -20.49 3.47
C ASP A 296 -18.03 -19.34 2.63
N LEU A 297 -16.79 -18.93 2.94
CA LEU A 297 -16.03 -18.03 2.07
C LEU A 297 -15.57 -18.82 0.84
N MET A 298 -15.95 -18.39 -0.34
CA MET A 298 -15.67 -19.10 -1.59
C MET A 298 -14.55 -18.48 -2.40
N ASP A 299 -14.48 -17.15 -2.44
CA ASP A 299 -13.60 -16.41 -3.35
C ASP A 299 -13.32 -15.01 -2.81
N VAL A 300 -12.12 -14.49 -3.09
CA VAL A 300 -11.64 -13.17 -2.70
C VAL A 300 -10.97 -12.50 -3.89
N ASP A 301 -11.65 -11.53 -4.49
CA ASP A 301 -11.06 -10.73 -5.56
C ASP A 301 -10.51 -9.41 -5.01
N LEU A 302 -9.21 -9.15 -5.16
CA LEU A 302 -8.65 -7.84 -4.85
C LEU A 302 -9.11 -6.82 -5.91
N MET A 303 -9.78 -5.75 -5.47
CA MET A 303 -10.26 -4.69 -6.35
C MET A 303 -9.30 -3.50 -6.43
N ASP A 304 -8.64 -3.18 -5.32
CA ASP A 304 -7.74 -2.05 -5.18
C ASP A 304 -6.79 -2.30 -4.01
N VAL A 305 -5.50 -2.09 -4.23
CA VAL A 305 -4.45 -2.22 -3.21
C VAL A 305 -3.71 -0.90 -3.18
N ALA A 306 -3.91 -0.13 -2.12
CA ALA A 306 -3.40 1.24 -2.03
C ALA A 306 -2.94 1.60 -0.62
N MET A 307 -2.17 2.67 -0.52
CA MET A 307 -1.53 3.08 0.75
C MET A 307 -2.52 3.40 1.87
N VAL A 308 -3.69 3.95 1.54
CA VAL A 308 -4.66 4.45 2.53
C VAL A 308 -5.82 3.48 2.74
N ARG A 309 -6.13 2.67 1.73
CA ARG A 309 -7.27 1.77 1.74
C ARG A 309 -7.00 0.59 0.84
N ASP A 310 -7.46 -0.57 1.27
CA ASP A 310 -7.54 -1.75 0.43
C ASP A 310 -9.01 -2.09 0.20
N ARG A 311 -9.31 -2.62 -0.98
CA ARG A 311 -10.64 -3.05 -1.36
C ARG A 311 -10.59 -4.45 -1.94
N ALA A 312 -11.51 -5.28 -1.48
CA ALA A 312 -11.69 -6.62 -2.01
C ALA A 312 -13.18 -6.91 -2.20
N GLN A 313 -13.51 -7.85 -3.07
CA GLN A 313 -14.83 -8.44 -3.19
C GLN A 313 -14.77 -9.86 -2.64
N PHE A 314 -15.59 -10.13 -1.64
CA PHE A 314 -15.73 -11.45 -1.05
C PHE A 314 -16.97 -12.11 -1.62
N THR A 315 -16.82 -13.32 -2.13
CA THR A 315 -17.95 -14.16 -2.53
C THR A 315 -18.15 -15.23 -1.47
N PHE A 316 -19.38 -15.33 -0.98
CA PHE A 316 -19.79 -16.33 -0.01
C PHE A 316 -20.76 -17.32 -0.64
N ASP A 317 -20.68 -18.59 -0.27
CA ASP A 317 -21.77 -19.55 -0.45
C ASP A 317 -22.65 -19.50 0.80
N VAL A 318 -23.93 -19.16 0.63
CA VAL A 318 -24.95 -19.15 1.67
C VAL A 318 -26.03 -20.18 1.32
N ASP A 319 -26.00 -21.33 1.99
CA ASP A 319 -26.93 -22.45 1.77
C ASP A 319 -27.01 -22.92 0.29
N GLY A 320 -25.88 -22.94 -0.42
CA GLY A 320 -25.78 -23.33 -1.82
C GLY A 320 -26.05 -22.19 -2.81
N SER A 321 -26.17 -20.95 -2.34
CA SER A 321 -26.38 -19.74 -3.15
C SER A 321 -25.24 -18.75 -2.97
N LEU A 322 -24.64 -18.29 -4.07
CA LEU A 322 -23.58 -17.29 -4.00
C LEU A 322 -24.13 -15.91 -3.65
N PHE A 323 -23.42 -15.20 -2.77
CA PHE A 323 -23.70 -13.81 -2.42
C PHE A 323 -22.39 -13.03 -2.29
N ALA A 324 -22.25 -11.92 -3.01
CA ALA A 324 -21.03 -11.11 -2.98
C ALA A 324 -21.13 -9.85 -2.12
N LEU A 325 -20.03 -9.49 -1.45
CA LEU A 325 -19.87 -8.25 -0.69
C LEU A 325 -18.54 -7.60 -1.00
N ASN A 326 -18.53 -6.30 -1.24
CA ASN A 326 -17.29 -5.54 -1.25
C ASN A 326 -16.89 -5.20 0.18
N ALA A 327 -15.64 -5.44 0.53
CA ALA A 327 -15.00 -5.06 1.78
C ALA A 327 -14.02 -3.92 1.53
N ILE A 328 -14.04 -2.90 2.39
CA ILE A 328 -13.12 -1.76 2.34
C ILE A 328 -12.46 -1.64 3.70
N LEU A 329 -11.13 -1.73 3.71
CA LEU A 329 -10.31 -1.57 4.90
C LEU A 329 -9.54 -0.25 4.80
N ASN A 330 -9.92 0.74 5.61
CA ASN A 330 -9.30 2.06 5.60
C ASN A 330 -8.21 2.17 6.67
N ARG A 331 -7.16 2.94 6.39
CA ARG A 331 -6.10 3.27 7.34
C ARG A 331 -6.68 3.96 8.57
N GLY A 332 -6.33 3.43 9.74
CA GLY A 332 -6.77 3.99 11.01
C GLY A 332 -8.16 3.55 11.46
N PHE A 333 -8.85 2.66 10.75
CA PHE A 333 -10.17 2.16 11.13
C PHE A 333 -10.07 0.85 11.90
N ASN A 334 -10.97 0.62 12.85
CA ASN A 334 -11.05 -0.65 13.60
C ASN A 334 -12.06 -1.61 12.99
N ASP A 335 -12.74 -1.20 11.92
CA ASP A 335 -13.85 -1.91 11.30
C ASP A 335 -13.72 -1.89 9.77
N VAL A 336 -14.47 -2.80 9.13
CA VAL A 336 -14.53 -2.99 7.68
C VAL A 336 -15.83 -2.41 7.16
N GLN A 337 -15.77 -1.58 6.13
CA GLN A 337 -16.98 -1.14 5.45
C GLN A 337 -17.40 -2.18 4.42
N PHE A 338 -18.53 -2.85 4.67
CA PHE A 338 -19.14 -3.78 3.74
C PHE A 338 -20.22 -3.10 2.91
N THR A 339 -20.27 -3.39 1.61
CA THR A 339 -21.33 -2.90 0.72
C THR A 339 -21.69 -3.93 -0.32
N ILE A 340 -22.98 -3.96 -0.70
CA ILE A 340 -23.45 -4.80 -1.80
C ILE A 340 -22.89 -4.24 -3.11
N PRO A 341 -22.20 -5.03 -3.95
CA PRO A 341 -21.69 -4.56 -5.23
C PRO A 341 -22.85 -4.31 -6.21
N PRO A 342 -22.68 -3.45 -7.24
CA PRO A 342 -23.76 -3.06 -8.15
C PRO A 342 -24.41 -4.21 -8.95
N ASN A 343 -23.73 -5.34 -9.07
CA ASN A 343 -24.19 -6.55 -9.76
C ASN A 343 -24.81 -7.59 -8.82
N GLU A 344 -24.89 -7.31 -7.52
CA GLU A 344 -25.56 -8.15 -6.52
C GLU A 344 -26.83 -7.45 -6.03
N SER A 345 -27.81 -8.24 -5.57
CA SER A 345 -29.07 -7.71 -5.05
C SER A 345 -29.30 -8.11 -3.60
N GLY A 346 -29.60 -7.13 -2.76
CA GLY A 346 -29.90 -7.35 -1.35
C GLY A 346 -31.30 -7.91 -1.05
N PRO A 347 -31.60 -8.19 0.23
CA PRO A 347 -30.77 -7.88 1.41
C PRO A 347 -29.61 -8.88 1.61
N ILE A 348 -28.62 -8.50 2.43
CA ILE A 348 -27.58 -9.42 2.90
C ILE A 348 -28.27 -10.57 3.68
N PRO A 349 -27.93 -11.84 3.41
CA PRO A 349 -28.47 -12.96 4.19
C PRO A 349 -28.15 -12.80 5.69
N THR A 350 -29.13 -13.06 6.55
CA THR A 350 -29.03 -12.81 7.99
C THR A 350 -27.88 -13.57 8.67
N ASP A 351 -27.59 -14.80 8.24
CA ASP A 351 -26.47 -15.57 8.80
C ASP A 351 -25.11 -14.95 8.43
N LEU A 352 -24.98 -14.44 7.21
CA LEU A 352 -23.78 -13.72 6.75
C LEU A 352 -23.65 -12.37 7.46
N GLU A 353 -24.75 -11.63 7.61
CA GLU A 353 -24.78 -10.37 8.37
C GLU A 353 -24.33 -10.58 9.82
N ASN A 354 -24.93 -11.54 10.54
CA ASN A 354 -24.55 -11.85 11.92
C ASN A 354 -23.09 -12.30 12.06
N TRP A 355 -22.55 -12.96 11.05
CA TRP A 355 -21.16 -13.40 11.06
C TRP A 355 -20.19 -12.23 10.95
N LEU A 356 -20.48 -11.24 10.10
CA LEU A 356 -19.63 -10.09 9.83
C LEU A 356 -19.84 -8.91 10.78
N ASP A 357 -21.01 -8.83 11.44
CA ASP A 357 -21.37 -7.74 12.36
C ASP A 357 -20.26 -7.34 13.36
N PRO A 358 -19.51 -8.27 14.01
CA PRO A 358 -18.50 -7.89 14.97
C PRO A 358 -17.33 -7.08 14.40
N ILE A 359 -17.12 -7.10 13.08
CA ILE A 359 -16.04 -6.37 12.38
C ILE A 359 -16.60 -5.35 11.38
N ALA A 360 -17.92 -5.23 11.25
CA ALA A 360 -18.54 -4.37 10.28
C ALA A 360 -18.65 -2.94 10.80
N SER A 361 -18.35 -1.97 9.94
CA SER A 361 -18.51 -0.56 10.25
C SER A 361 -19.99 -0.20 10.25
N ALA A 362 -20.41 0.59 11.24
CA ALA A 362 -21.75 1.19 11.26
C ALA A 362 -21.87 2.44 10.37
N SER A 363 -20.77 2.90 9.78
CA SER A 363 -20.71 4.10 8.93
C SER A 363 -21.19 3.80 7.50
N VAL A 364 -22.22 4.53 7.06
CA VAL A 364 -22.74 4.47 5.68
C VAL A 364 -22.07 5.50 4.77
N VAL A 365 -20.96 6.11 5.18
CA VAL A 365 -20.17 7.04 4.36
C VAL A 365 -18.75 6.52 4.23
N ASP A 366 -18.35 6.27 2.98
CA ASP A 366 -16.97 5.98 2.60
C ASP A 366 -16.24 7.30 2.33
N PRO A 367 -15.14 7.63 3.05
CA PRO A 367 -14.33 8.81 2.74
C PRO A 367 -13.68 8.73 1.36
N ASN A 368 -13.46 7.52 0.83
CA ASN A 368 -12.86 7.23 -0.48
C ASN A 368 -11.63 8.09 -0.77
N ALA A 369 -10.74 8.12 0.23
CA ALA A 369 -9.57 8.98 0.23
C ALA A 369 -8.41 8.34 -0.53
N SER A 370 -7.72 9.14 -1.35
CA SER A 370 -6.49 8.76 -2.06
C SER A 370 -5.29 9.58 -1.54
N LYS A 371 -4.10 8.98 -1.56
CA LYS A 371 -2.84 9.63 -1.16
C LYS A 371 -2.08 10.07 -2.41
N THR A 372 -1.74 11.36 -2.48
CA THR A 372 -1.04 11.96 -3.62
C THR A 372 -0.05 13.04 -3.16
N LEU A 373 0.49 13.81 -4.10
CA LEU A 373 1.39 14.94 -3.88
C LEU A 373 0.81 16.24 -4.46
N ILE A 374 0.75 17.29 -3.63
CA ILE A 374 0.39 18.64 -4.08
C ILE A 374 1.61 19.54 -4.05
N SER A 375 1.85 20.28 -5.14
CA SER A 375 3.03 21.15 -5.26
C SER A 375 3.00 22.26 -4.23
N ARG A 376 4.09 22.46 -3.48
CA ARG A 376 4.22 23.60 -2.57
C ARG A 376 4.07 24.95 -3.26
N THR A 377 4.35 25.04 -4.56
CA THR A 377 4.18 26.26 -5.35
C THR A 377 2.71 26.62 -5.53
N GLU A 378 1.85 25.63 -5.78
CA GLU A 378 0.40 25.81 -5.84
C GLU A 378 -0.16 26.28 -4.50
N VAL A 379 0.43 25.79 -3.41
CA VAL A 379 0.04 26.17 -2.05
C VAL A 379 0.80 27.41 -1.52
N ARG A 380 1.68 28.05 -2.32
CA ARG A 380 2.50 29.17 -1.86
C ARG A 380 1.71 30.48 -1.85
N ARG A 381 1.96 31.34 -0.87
CA ARG A 381 1.50 32.73 -0.84
C ARG A 381 2.70 33.68 -0.86
#